data_AF-A0A0S4QUT1-F1
#
_entry.id   AF-A0A0S4QUT1-F1
#
_cell.length_a   1.000
_cell.length_b   1.000
_cell.length_c   1.000
_cell.angle_alpha   90.00
_cell.angle_beta   90.00
_cell.angle_gamma   90.00
#
_symmetry.space_group_name_H-M   'P 1'
#
loop_
_entity.id
_entity.type
_entity.pdbx_description
1 polymer ?
#
loop_
_entity_poly.entity_id
_entity_poly.type
_entity_poly.pdbx_seq_one_letter_code
_entity_poly.pdbx_strand_id
1 'polypeptide(L)'
;MAERKKILLRLDPAVHDALARWASDELRSTNAQIEHLLRAALADRGRLPRDVSALPRRGRPPRMPATHPEAGDRAAEGNQDAEHERNAEQDRAAEQEPPDHI
;
A
#
# COMPACT_ATOMS: atom_id res chain seq x y z
N MET A 1 -4.24 19.24 2.70
CA MET A 1 -3.68 18.11 1.95
C MET A 1 -4.75 17.63 0.99
N ALA A 2 -4.41 17.32 -0.26
CA ALA A 2 -5.36 16.67 -1.16
C ALA A 2 -5.78 15.33 -0.54
N GLU A 3 -7.08 15.09 -0.46
CA GLU A 3 -7.63 13.85 0.08
C GLU A 3 -7.22 12.68 -0.83
N ARG A 4 -6.62 11.64 -0.25
CA ARG A 4 -6.19 10.47 -1.01
C ARG A 4 -7.35 9.50 -1.15
N LYS A 5 -7.75 9.22 -2.38
CA LYS A 5 -8.79 8.24 -2.67
C LYS A 5 -8.20 6.82 -2.54
N LYS A 6 -8.75 6.03 -1.62
CA LYS A 6 -8.46 4.58 -1.53
C LYS A 6 -9.32 3.86 -2.56
N ILE A 7 -8.69 3.04 -3.40
CA ILE A 7 -9.37 2.24 -4.42
C ILE A 7 -8.92 0.77 -4.27
N LEU A 8 -9.85 -0.16 -4.47
CA LEU A 8 -9.52 -1.58 -4.60
C LEU A 8 -9.18 -1.87 -6.06
N LEU A 9 -7.95 -2.29 -6.31
CA LEU A 9 -7.48 -2.67 -7.64
C LEU A 9 -7.56 -4.19 -7.78
N ARG A 10 -8.14 -4.66 -8.88
CA ARG A 10 -8.01 -6.06 -9.30
C ARG A 10 -6.78 -6.15 -10.19
N LEU A 11 -5.78 -6.87 -9.73
CA LEU A 11 -4.53 -7.08 -10.45
C LEU A 11 -4.26 -8.58 -10.53
N ASP A 12 -3.65 -9.00 -11.62
CA ASP A 12 -3.07 -10.33 -11.70
C ASP A 12 -1.98 -10.49 -10.62
N PRO A 13 -1.94 -11.60 -9.86
CA PRO A 13 -0.96 -11.77 -8.78
C PRO A 13 0.50 -11.66 -9.26
N ALA A 14 0.83 -12.21 -10.42
CA ALA A 14 2.21 -12.15 -10.94
C ALA A 14 2.61 -10.71 -11.30
N VAL A 15 1.66 -9.91 -11.78
CA VAL A 15 1.90 -8.48 -12.03
C VAL A 15 2.08 -7.71 -10.72
N HIS A 16 1.28 -8.02 -9.70
CA HIS A 16 1.45 -7.44 -8.37
C HIS A 16 2.87 -7.71 -7.83
N ASP A 17 3.33 -8.95 -7.93
CA ASP A 17 4.64 -9.35 -7.41
C ASP A 17 5.79 -8.70 -8.18
N ALA A 18 5.65 -8.56 -9.50
CA ALA A 18 6.62 -7.83 -10.32
C ALA A 18 6.71 -6.35 -9.90
N LEU A 19 5.57 -5.70 -9.63
CA LEU A 19 5.54 -4.32 -9.15
C LEU A 19 6.13 -4.18 -7.75
N ALA A 20 5.85 -5.14 -6.85
CA ALA A 20 6.39 -5.14 -5.49
C ALA A 20 7.93 -5.26 -5.51
N ARG A 21 8.47 -6.19 -6.30
CA ARG A 21 9.93 -6.36 -6.47
C ARG A 21 10.58 -5.09 -7.02
N TRP A 22 10.02 -4.53 -8.10
CA TRP A 22 10.55 -3.29 -8.68
C TRP A 22 10.50 -2.11 -7.70
N ALA A 23 9.41 -1.99 -6.92
CA ALA A 23 9.32 -0.96 -5.89
C ALA A 23 10.41 -1.14 -4.83
N SER A 24 10.70 -2.38 -4.40
CA SER A 24 11.79 -2.68 -3.46
C SER A 24 13.15 -2.28 -4.00
N ASP A 25 13.45 -2.58 -5.27
CA ASP A 25 14.71 -2.22 -5.93
C ASP A 25 14.93 -0.69 -5.94
N GLU A 26 13.84 0.08 -6.06
CA GLU A 26 13.87 1.55 -6.07
C GLU A 26 13.65 2.18 -4.68
N LEU A 27 13.62 1.35 -3.62
CA LEU A 27 13.37 1.75 -2.23
C LEU A 27 12.06 2.55 -2.06
N ARG A 28 11.02 2.16 -2.80
CA ARG A 28 9.66 2.72 -2.77
C ARG A 28 8.67 1.71 -2.19
N SER A 29 7.56 2.20 -1.67
CA SER A 29 6.41 1.33 -1.41
C SER A 29 5.72 0.98 -2.72
N THR A 30 5.05 -0.18 -2.77
CA THR A 30 4.28 -0.61 -3.94
C THR A 30 3.25 0.44 -4.36
N ASN A 31 2.55 1.08 -3.42
CA ASN A 31 1.60 2.16 -3.74
C ASN A 31 2.28 3.39 -4.36
N ALA A 32 3.47 3.78 -3.85
CA ALA A 32 4.22 4.89 -4.43
C ALA A 32 4.69 4.55 -5.86
N GLN A 33 5.06 3.29 -6.11
CA GLN A 33 5.43 2.82 -7.44
C GLN A 33 4.24 2.84 -8.40
N ILE A 34 3.09 2.33 -7.97
CA ILE A 34 1.84 2.36 -8.76
C ILE A 34 1.46 3.80 -9.12
N GLU A 35 1.51 4.73 -8.16
CA GLU A 35 1.20 6.14 -8.44
C GLU A 35 2.21 6.77 -9.41
N HIS A 36 3.50 6.46 -9.28
CA HIS A 36 4.53 6.93 -10.21
C HIS A 36 4.23 6.46 -11.65
N LEU A 37 3.93 5.17 -11.83
CA LEU A 37 3.62 4.59 -13.13
C LEU A 37 2.36 5.18 -13.75
N LEU A 38 1.30 5.36 -12.96
CA LEU A 38 0.06 5.96 -13.44
C LEU A 38 0.27 7.41 -13.90
N ARG A 39 1.05 8.20 -13.14
CA ARG A 39 1.36 9.58 -13.53
C ARG A 39 2.21 9.64 -14.80
N ALA A 40 3.23 8.78 -14.91
CA ALA A 40 4.05 8.68 -16.12
C ALA A 40 3.20 8.31 -17.34
N ALA A 41 2.39 7.25 -17.24
CA ALA A 41 1.51 6.82 -18.32
C ALA A 41 0.49 7.89 -18.74
N LEU A 42 -0.06 8.66 -17.79
CA LEU A 42 -0.95 9.78 -18.08
C LEU A 42 -0.20 10.94 -18.77
N ALA A 43 1.01 11.26 -18.31
CA ALA A 43 1.84 12.32 -18.89
C ALA A 43 2.25 11.97 -20.33
N ASP A 44 2.70 10.75 -20.57
CA ASP A 44 3.12 10.25 -21.89
C ASP A 44 1.97 10.29 -22.91
N ARG A 45 0.73 10.13 -22.44
CA ARG A 45 -0.48 10.23 -23.26
C ARG A 45 -1.04 11.65 -23.36
N GLY A 46 -0.43 12.64 -22.72
CA GLY A 46 -0.93 14.02 -22.66
C GLY A 46 -2.25 14.16 -21.88
N ARG A 47 -2.54 13.23 -20.97
CA ARG A 47 -3.79 13.15 -20.19
C ARG A 47 -3.61 13.52 -18.73
N LEU A 48 -2.40 13.88 -18.31
CA LEU A 48 -2.14 14.30 -16.93
C LEU A 48 -2.87 15.64 -16.67
N PRO A 49 -3.76 15.72 -15.67
CA PRO A 49 -4.40 16.98 -15.29
C PRO A 49 -3.38 18.05 -14.87
N ARG A 50 -3.73 19.34 -15.02
CA ARG A 50 -2.83 20.46 -14.69
C ARG A 50 -2.76 20.77 -13.19
N ASP A 51 -3.72 20.27 -12.42
CA ASP A 51 -3.92 20.51 -10.99
C ASP A 51 -3.37 19.38 -10.11
N VAL A 52 -2.64 18.42 -10.68
CA VAL A 52 -2.14 17.29 -9.89
C VAL A 52 -1.07 17.76 -8.90
N SER A 53 -1.35 17.57 -7.62
CA SER A 53 -0.42 17.87 -6.53
C SER A 53 0.91 17.13 -6.68
N ALA A 54 2.01 17.80 -6.28
CA ALA A 54 3.36 17.23 -6.27
C ALA A 54 3.43 15.97 -5.40
N LEU A 55 4.26 14.99 -5.79
CA LEU A 55 4.46 13.80 -4.96
C LEU A 55 5.01 14.20 -3.58
N PRO A 56 4.44 13.70 -2.48
CA PRO A 56 4.95 13.96 -1.15
C PRO A 56 6.40 13.46 -1.02
N ARG A 57 7.25 14.25 -0.36
CA ARG A 57 8.64 13.87 -0.10
C ARG A 57 8.69 12.63 0.82
N ARG A 58 9.72 11.79 0.62
CA ARG A 58 10.02 10.63 1.48
C ARG A 58 10.20 11.12 2.93
N GLY A 59 9.51 10.47 3.86
CA GLY A 59 9.55 10.80 5.28
C GLY A 59 8.16 10.68 5.93
N ARG A 60 8.15 10.48 7.25
CA ARG A 60 6.91 10.53 8.04
C ARG A 60 6.30 11.93 7.87
N PRO A 61 5.04 12.08 7.40
CA PRO A 61 4.38 13.37 7.41
C PRO A 61 4.40 13.93 8.84
N PRO A 62 4.69 15.22 9.05
CA PRO A 62 4.73 15.81 10.39
C PRO A 62 3.41 15.54 11.10
N ARG A 63 3.48 15.09 12.36
CA ARG A 63 2.29 14.85 13.20
C ARG A 63 1.58 16.19 13.37
N MET A 64 0.44 16.38 12.69
CA MET A 64 -0.39 17.56 12.93
C MET A 64 -0.89 17.48 14.38
N PRO A 65 -0.84 18.58 15.15
CA PRO A 65 -1.41 18.58 16.51
C PRO A 65 -2.91 18.34 16.39
N ALA A 66 -3.39 17.28 17.04
CA ALA A 66 -4.80 16.95 17.08
C ALA A 66 -5.57 18.05 17.82
N THR A 67 -6.38 18.82 17.10
CA THR A 67 -7.44 19.61 17.71
C THR A 67 -8.65 18.70 17.86
N HIS A 68 -8.85 18.15 19.07
CA HIS A 68 -10.14 17.55 19.48
C HIS A 68 -11.06 18.64 20.02
N PRO A 69 -12.33 18.63 19.62
CA PRO A 69 -13.43 18.75 20.56
C PRO A 69 -14.21 17.43 20.62
N GLU A 70 -14.69 17.10 21.80
CA GLU A 70 -15.06 15.76 22.23
C GLU A 70 -16.42 15.23 21.74
N ALA A 71 -16.51 13.89 21.82
CA ALA A 71 -17.69 13.03 22.04
C ALA A 71 -18.57 12.64 20.83
N GLY A 72 -18.41 11.38 20.38
CA GLY A 72 -19.41 10.72 19.54
C GLY A 72 -18.95 9.46 18.80
N ASP A 73 -18.69 8.38 19.55
CA ASP A 73 -18.97 6.98 19.18
C ASP A 73 -18.18 6.25 18.05
N ARG A 74 -17.74 5.04 18.44
CA ARG A 74 -17.24 3.87 17.65
C ARG A 74 -15.79 3.78 17.18
N ALA A 75 -15.02 3.15 18.07
CA ALA A 75 -13.98 2.16 17.83
C ALA A 75 -13.94 1.53 16.42
N ALA A 76 -12.89 1.84 15.66
CA ALA A 76 -12.40 1.03 14.55
C ALA A 76 -10.94 1.42 14.18
N GLU A 77 -10.06 1.53 15.19
CA GLU A 77 -8.62 1.56 14.96
C GLU A 77 -8.02 0.29 15.56
N GLY A 78 -7.75 -0.70 14.72
CA GLY A 78 -7.08 -1.92 15.14
C GLY A 78 -7.41 -3.09 14.23
N ASN A 79 -6.76 -3.17 13.07
CA ASN A 79 -6.62 -4.46 12.38
C ASN A 79 -5.40 -4.59 11.45
N GLN A 80 -4.47 -3.61 11.42
CA GLN A 80 -3.31 -3.70 10.52
C GLN A 80 -2.23 -4.66 11.05
N ASP A 81 -2.12 -4.81 12.38
CA ASP A 81 -1.17 -5.73 13.00
C ASP A 81 -1.66 -7.19 12.92
N ALA A 82 -2.97 -7.42 13.07
CA ALA A 82 -3.54 -8.76 13.00
C ALA A 82 -3.59 -9.36 11.57
N GLU A 83 -3.62 -8.52 10.53
CA GLU A 83 -3.47 -8.98 9.14
C GLU A 83 -2.02 -9.39 8.80
N HIS A 84 -1.03 -8.70 9.39
CA HIS A 84 0.38 -9.08 9.25
C HIS A 84 0.67 -10.42 9.95
N GLU A 85 0.13 -10.65 11.14
CA GLU A 85 0.33 -11.90 11.87
C GLU A 85 -0.37 -13.09 11.19
N ARG A 86 -1.59 -12.91 10.67
CA ARG A 86 -2.31 -13.97 9.95
C ARG A 86 -1.63 -14.38 8.65
N ASN A 87 -1.07 -13.43 7.90
CA ASN A 87 -0.31 -13.75 6.69
C ASN A 87 1.02 -14.46 7.02
N ALA A 88 1.70 -14.07 8.09
CA ALA A 88 2.95 -14.72 8.52
C ALA A 88 2.74 -16.15 9.03
N GLU A 89 1.59 -16.46 9.63
CA GLU A 89 1.22 -17.81 10.07
C GLU A 89 0.88 -18.73 8.89
N GLN A 90 0.22 -18.19 7.86
CA GLN A 90 -0.11 -18.93 6.64
C GLN A 90 1.12 -19.33 5.83
N ASP A 91 2.13 -18.44 5.76
CA ASP A 91 3.40 -18.74 5.09
C ASP A 91 4.19 -19.85 5.82
N ARG A 92 4.15 -19.91 7.16
CA ARG A 92 4.81 -20.99 7.93
C ARG A 92 4.12 -22.35 7.83
N ALA A 93 2.81 -22.36 7.61
CA ALA A 93 2.04 -23.61 7.48
C ALA A 93 2.24 -24.28 6.11
N ALA A 94 2.66 -23.52 5.10
CA ALA A 94 2.91 -24.03 3.75
C ALA A 94 4.26 -24.78 3.60
N GLU A 95 5.17 -24.70 4.58
CA GLU A 95 6.53 -25.23 4.49
C GLU A 95 6.76 -26.54 5.30
N GLN A 96 5.70 -27.12 5.86
CA GLN A 96 5.75 -28.42 6.54
C GLN A 96 5.04 -29.49 5.69
N GLU A 97 5.72 -30.00 4.65
CA GLU A 97 5.34 -31.29 4.06
C GLU A 97 5.67 -32.42 5.06
N PRO A 98 4.79 -33.42 5.24
CA PRO A 98 5.04 -34.53 6.14
C PRO A 98 6.08 -35.49 5.53
N PRO A 99 7.01 -36.07 6.30
CA PRO A 99 7.83 -37.16 5.78
C PRO A 99 6.98 -38.41 5.59
N ASP A 100 7.16 -39.03 4.42
CA ASP A 100 6.69 -40.38 4.10
C ASP A 100 7.05 -41.38 5.22
N HIS A 101 6.05 -42.10 5.72
CA HIS A 101 6.27 -43.33 6.46
C HIS A 101 5.44 -44.47 5.84
N ILE A 102 6.18 -45.32 5.12
CA ILE A 102 6.17 -46.80 5.06
C ILE A 102 4.85 -47.50 5.45
#